data_AF-A0A8S3AZ37-F1
#
_entry.id   AF-A0A8S3AZ37-F1
#
_cell.length_a   1.000
_cell.length_b   1.000
_cell.length_c   1.000
_cell.angle_alpha   90.00
_cell.angle_beta   90.00
_cell.angle_gamma   90.00
#
_symmetry.space_group_name_H-M   'P 1'
#
loop_
_entity.id
_entity.type
_entity.pdbx_description
1 polymer ?
#
loop_
_entity_poly.entity_id
_entity_poly.type
_entity_poly.pdbx_seq_one_letter_code
_entity_poly.pdbx_strand_id
1 'polypeptide(L)'
;MTRKTSDHETIENLSFIINKLNRYIPIVLLILGSIDHILNIIIFTCPLFETNPSPIYLISGSIASFVSLYVDLITPFLATYNLDPTQKSNILSCAGRLFTSSNNAYIRSWSSLYLAKRTIVITIIICFICPYSQVFYCYTISRENICTQTNQTCKVVNDIILILCNFGLPPILMVTIDILTIRNVQYLDQNFSNCRRRHRRRDIQLIRLLFIQ
;
A
#
# COMPACT_ATOMS: atom_id res chain seq x y z
N MET A 1 44.37 19.15 -20.32
CA MET A 1 43.88 19.70 -19.04
C MET A 1 42.40 20.11 -19.06
N THR A 2 41.74 20.16 -20.23
CA THR A 2 40.34 20.61 -20.41
C THR A 2 39.26 19.56 -20.10
N ARG A 3 39.61 18.29 -19.89
CA ARG A 3 38.62 17.21 -19.66
C ARG A 3 38.01 17.23 -18.26
N LYS A 4 38.78 17.61 -17.24
CA LYS A 4 38.32 17.60 -15.83
C LYS A 4 37.26 18.64 -15.50
N THR A 5 37.21 19.75 -16.24
CA THR A 5 36.22 20.81 -16.00
C THR A 5 34.83 20.46 -16.53
N SER A 6 34.75 19.68 -17.61
CA SER A 6 33.49 19.23 -18.21
C SER A 6 32.71 18.26 -17.32
N ASP A 7 33.41 17.37 -16.60
CA ASP A 7 32.75 16.39 -15.74
C ASP A 7 32.11 17.06 -14.51
N HIS A 8 32.74 18.12 -13.98
CA HIS A 8 32.25 18.85 -12.81
C HIS A 8 30.94 19.59 -13.09
N GLU A 9 30.85 20.28 -14.23
CA GLU A 9 29.64 20.99 -14.65
C GLU A 9 28.47 20.03 -14.88
N THR A 10 28.75 18.84 -15.40
CA THR A 10 27.73 17.81 -15.62
C THR A 10 27.16 17.30 -14.30
N ILE A 11 28.01 17.10 -13.28
CA ILE A 11 27.59 16.64 -11.95
C ILE A 11 26.73 17.71 -11.25
N GLU A 12 27.12 18.99 -11.34
CA GLU A 12 26.34 20.09 -10.76
C GLU A 12 24.94 20.19 -11.39
N ASN A 13 24.88 20.15 -12.73
CA ASN A 13 23.60 20.19 -13.46
C ASN A 13 22.71 18.99 -13.09
N LEU A 14 23.28 17.79 -12.97
CA LEU A 14 22.53 16.59 -12.57
C LEU A 14 21.98 16.72 -11.15
N SER A 15 22.79 17.20 -10.21
CA SER A 15 22.37 17.38 -8.81
C SER A 15 21.22 18.39 -8.69
N PHE A 16 21.26 19.46 -9.48
CA PHE A 16 20.21 20.47 -9.53
C PHE A 16 18.89 19.89 -10.07
N ILE A 17 18.96 19.09 -11.13
CA ILE A 17 17.77 18.42 -11.72
C ILE A 17 17.17 17.43 -10.72
N ILE A 18 18.00 16.59 -10.10
CA ILE A 18 17.54 15.62 -9.08
C ILE A 18 16.85 16.35 -7.93
N ASN A 19 17.42 17.45 -7.45
CA ASN A 19 16.85 18.20 -6.34
C ASN A 19 15.50 18.83 -6.71
N LYS A 20 15.34 19.32 -7.94
CA LYS A 20 14.05 19.78 -8.44
C LYS A 20 13.03 18.64 -8.57
N LEU A 21 13.42 17.50 -9.13
CA LEU A 21 12.54 16.35 -9.27
C LEU A 21 12.06 15.83 -7.90
N ASN A 22 12.97 15.68 -6.95
CA ASN A 22 12.64 15.27 -5.57
C ASN A 22 11.68 16.23 -4.87
N ARG A 23 11.65 17.51 -5.28
CA ARG A 23 10.71 18.50 -4.74
C ARG A 23 9.33 18.43 -5.39
N TYR A 24 9.23 18.25 -6.71
CA TYR A 24 7.95 18.30 -7.44
C TYR A 24 7.23 16.95 -7.55
N ILE A 25 7.97 15.84 -7.69
CA ILE A 25 7.37 14.51 -7.85
C ILE A 25 6.47 14.12 -6.67
N PRO A 26 6.88 14.31 -5.39
CA PRO A 26 6.01 14.00 -4.27
C PRO A 26 4.71 14.81 -4.28
N ILE A 27 4.76 16.09 -4.66
CA ILE A 27 3.56 16.94 -4.69
C ILE A 27 2.54 16.38 -5.70
N VAL A 28 3.00 15.99 -6.89
CA VAL A 28 2.14 15.41 -7.93
C VAL A 28 1.58 14.06 -7.48
N LEU A 29 2.42 13.19 -6.90
CA LEU A 29 1.99 11.89 -6.37
C LEU A 29 0.99 12.04 -5.21
N LEU A 30 1.14 13.05 -4.36
CA LEU A 30 0.21 13.34 -3.26
C LEU A 30 -1.17 13.73 -3.81
N ILE A 31 -1.23 14.58 -4.82
CA ILE A 31 -2.48 15.02 -5.45
C ILE A 31 -3.17 13.83 -6.12
N LEU A 32 -2.46 13.10 -6.99
CA LEU A 32 -3.03 11.97 -7.72
C LEU A 32 -3.47 10.84 -6.78
N GLY A 33 -2.63 10.47 -5.81
CA GLY A 33 -2.96 9.44 -4.83
C GLY A 33 -4.13 9.82 -3.91
N SER A 34 -4.26 11.11 -3.57
CA SER A 34 -5.43 11.59 -2.82
C SER A 34 -6.72 11.44 -3.64
N ILE A 35 -6.69 11.77 -4.93
CA ILE A 35 -7.85 11.63 -5.82
C ILE A 35 -8.29 10.16 -5.91
N ASP A 36 -7.35 9.23 -6.12
CA ASP A 36 -7.65 7.79 -6.21
C ASP A 36 -8.30 7.24 -4.92
N HIS A 37 -7.82 7.66 -3.75
CA HIS A 37 -8.39 7.23 -2.48
C HIS A 37 -9.76 7.85 -2.20
N ILE A 38 -9.96 9.14 -2.53
CA ILE A 38 -11.26 9.81 -2.39
C ILE A 38 -12.30 9.15 -3.31
N LEU A 39 -11.95 8.85 -4.56
CA LEU A 39 -12.83 8.15 -5.48
C LEU A 39 -13.19 6.76 -4.97
N ASN A 40 -12.22 5.99 -4.45
CA ASN A 40 -12.50 4.70 -3.83
C ASN A 40 -13.49 4.84 -2.65
N ILE A 41 -13.30 5.82 -1.76
CA ILE A 41 -14.22 6.04 -0.64
C ILE A 41 -15.63 6.38 -1.17
N ILE A 42 -15.76 7.28 -2.15
CA ILE A 42 -17.05 7.65 -2.74
C ILE A 42 -17.76 6.44 -3.36
N ILE A 43 -17.03 5.62 -4.15
CA ILE A 43 -17.59 4.43 -4.80
C ILE A 43 -18.09 3.42 -3.75
N PHE A 44 -17.32 3.19 -2.68
CA PHE A 44 -17.68 2.21 -1.65
C PHE A 44 -18.68 2.73 -0.60
N THR A 45 -18.89 4.04 -0.50
CA THR A 45 -19.94 4.65 0.35
C THR A 45 -21.33 4.58 -0.29
N CYS A 46 -21.43 4.18 -1.57
CA CYS A 46 -22.72 4.01 -2.22
C CYS A 46 -23.60 2.96 -1.50
N PRO A 47 -24.87 3.29 -1.17
CA PRO A 47 -25.79 2.44 -0.40
C PRO A 47 -26.14 1.11 -1.10
N LEU A 48 -25.81 0.98 -2.39
CA LEU A 48 -25.97 -0.24 -3.18
C LEU A 48 -25.19 -1.44 -2.63
N PHE A 49 -24.22 -1.23 -1.74
CA PHE A 49 -23.33 -2.26 -1.21
C PHE A 49 -23.54 -2.63 0.27
N GLU A 50 -24.50 -2.02 0.97
CA GLU A 50 -24.67 -2.15 2.44
C GLU A 50 -25.05 -3.55 2.94
N THR A 51 -25.49 -4.45 2.06
CA THR A 51 -25.91 -5.81 2.44
C THR A 51 -24.75 -6.78 2.62
N ASN A 52 -23.52 -6.41 2.23
CA ASN A 52 -22.36 -7.29 2.32
C ASN A 52 -21.31 -6.69 3.26
N PRO A 53 -20.61 -7.47 4.09
CA PRO A 53 -19.55 -6.95 4.97
C PRO A 53 -18.25 -6.59 4.21
N SER A 54 -18.16 -6.90 2.91
CA SER A 54 -16.99 -6.66 2.05
C SER A 54 -16.58 -5.18 1.87
N PRO A 55 -17.49 -4.22 1.63
CA PRO A 55 -17.17 -2.82 1.37
C PRO A 55 -16.52 -2.12 2.56
N ILE A 56 -16.90 -2.51 3.79
CA ILE A 56 -16.30 -1.96 5.02
C ILE A 56 -14.79 -2.19 5.04
N TYR A 57 -14.32 -3.33 4.54
CA TYR A 57 -12.90 -3.62 4.46
C TYR A 57 -12.19 -2.87 3.33
N LEU A 58 -12.88 -2.63 2.20
CA LEU A 58 -12.34 -1.84 1.09
C LEU A 58 -12.21 -0.36 1.49
N ILE A 59 -13.15 0.14 2.31
CA ILE A 59 -13.09 1.46 2.92
C ILE A 59 -11.94 1.53 3.93
N SER A 60 -11.84 0.56 4.85
CA SER A 60 -10.76 0.57 5.87
C SER A 60 -9.37 0.45 5.24
N GLY A 61 -9.24 -0.38 4.19
CA GLY A 61 -8.03 -0.47 3.39
C GLY A 61 -7.70 0.84 2.67
N SER A 62 -8.69 1.50 2.07
CA SER A 62 -8.48 2.79 1.40
C SER A 62 -8.06 3.89 2.37
N ILE A 63 -8.63 3.92 3.58
CA ILE A 63 -8.24 4.86 4.63
C ILE A 63 -6.80 4.58 5.10
N ALA A 64 -6.45 3.31 5.32
CA ALA A 64 -5.08 2.94 5.70
C ALA A 64 -4.07 3.30 4.61
N SER A 65 -4.39 3.05 3.34
CA SER A 65 -3.57 3.46 2.19
C SER A 65 -3.40 4.98 2.13
N PHE A 66 -4.48 5.74 2.35
CA PHE A 66 -4.44 7.21 2.35
C PHE A 66 -3.54 7.75 3.46
N VAL A 67 -3.66 7.22 4.68
CA VAL A 67 -2.80 7.63 5.80
C VAL A 67 -1.34 7.27 5.53
N SER A 68 -1.05 6.06 5.04
CA SER A 68 0.31 5.65 4.67
C SER A 68 0.89 6.57 3.59
N LEU A 69 0.10 6.94 2.57
CA LEU A 69 0.54 7.85 1.51
C LEU A 69 0.95 9.22 2.07
N TYR A 70 0.15 9.79 2.98
CA TYR A 70 0.48 11.06 3.61
C TYR A 70 1.75 10.96 4.47
N VAL A 71 1.88 9.93 5.31
CA VAL A 71 3.08 9.73 6.13
C VAL A 71 4.31 9.55 5.24
N ASP A 72 4.23 8.71 4.21
CA ASP A 72 5.39 8.35 3.40
C ASP A 72 5.83 9.42 2.39
N LEU A 73 4.95 10.37 2.04
CA LEU A 73 5.33 11.53 1.21
C LEU A 73 5.70 12.76 2.04
N ILE A 74 5.01 12.99 3.15
CA ILE A 74 5.28 14.16 4.00
C ILE A 74 6.62 13.97 4.73
N THR A 75 6.97 12.75 5.12
CA THR A 75 8.24 12.50 5.85
C THR A 75 9.50 12.85 5.03
N PRO A 76 9.67 12.38 3.78
CA PRO A 76 10.81 12.78 2.94
C PRO A 76 10.77 14.27 2.55
N PHE A 77 9.56 14.82 2.38
CA PHE A 77 9.40 16.24 2.10
C PHE A 77 9.89 17.09 3.26
N LEU A 78 9.54 16.74 4.51
CA LEU A 78 10.03 17.38 5.72
C LEU A 78 11.53 17.18 5.94
N ALA A 79 12.06 15.99 5.63
CA ALA A 79 13.50 15.71 5.68
C ALA A 79 14.32 16.62 4.76
N THR A 80 13.75 17.04 3.61
CA THR A 80 14.39 18.02 2.71
C THR A 80 14.57 19.40 3.38
N TYR A 81 13.78 19.71 4.42
CA TYR A 81 13.89 20.94 5.20
C TYR A 81 14.67 20.77 6.51
N ASN A 82 15.46 19.70 6.67
CA ASN A 82 16.23 19.38 7.88
C ASN A 82 15.37 19.26 9.16
N LEU A 83 14.06 19.07 9.01
CA LEU A 83 13.15 18.69 10.09
C LEU A 83 13.02 17.18 9.97
N ASP A 84 13.80 16.44 10.75
CA ASP A 84 13.87 14.97 10.71
C ASP A 84 12.89 14.34 11.72
N PRO A 85 11.75 13.80 11.25
CA PRO A 85 11.05 12.73 11.93
C PRO A 85 11.07 11.47 11.07
N THR A 86 12.19 10.75 11.09
CA THR A 86 12.33 9.29 10.96
C THR A 86 11.31 8.46 10.13
N GLN A 87 11.85 7.91 9.04
CA GLN A 87 11.43 6.89 8.05
C GLN A 87 10.31 5.85 8.37
N LYS A 88 9.16 6.07 7.70
CA LYS A 88 8.33 5.23 6.77
C LYS A 88 7.60 3.93 7.17
N SER A 89 6.31 3.88 6.82
CA SER A 89 5.28 2.91 7.24
C SER A 89 4.35 2.45 6.09
N ASN A 90 4.90 1.97 4.97
CA ASN A 90 4.11 1.69 3.75
C ASN A 90 3.60 0.24 3.57
N ILE A 91 4.05 -0.73 4.36
CA ILE A 91 3.70 -2.16 4.18
C ILE A 91 2.28 -2.50 4.71
N LEU A 92 1.74 -1.68 5.62
CA LEU A 92 0.45 -1.95 6.31
C LEU A 92 -0.77 -1.99 5.39
N SER A 93 -0.75 -1.16 4.36
CA SER A 93 -1.85 -0.92 3.44
C SER A 93 -2.14 -2.14 2.53
N CYS A 94 -1.10 -2.91 2.15
CA CYS A 94 -1.25 -4.10 1.32
C CYS A 94 -1.80 -5.32 2.06
N ALA A 95 -1.43 -5.50 3.34
CA ALA A 95 -1.82 -6.67 4.12
C ALA A 95 -3.34 -6.72 4.41
N GLY A 96 -3.99 -5.56 4.54
CA GLY A 96 -5.44 -5.48 4.79
C GLY A 96 -6.29 -6.04 3.64
N ARG A 97 -5.82 -5.95 2.39
CA ARG A 97 -6.57 -6.40 1.19
C ARG A 97 -6.52 -7.92 0.96
N LEU A 98 -5.50 -8.61 1.51
CA LEU A 98 -5.34 -10.07 1.37
C LEU A 98 -6.43 -10.88 2.09
N PHE A 99 -6.83 -10.44 3.28
CA PHE A 99 -7.74 -11.21 4.14
C PHE A 99 -9.21 -11.08 3.73
N THR A 100 -9.54 -10.18 2.81
CA THR A 100 -10.92 -9.79 2.49
C THR A 100 -11.40 -10.38 1.17
N SER A 101 -10.46 -10.84 0.33
CA SER A 101 -10.74 -11.48 -0.97
C SER A 101 -10.79 -13.01 -0.93
N SER A 102 -10.61 -13.68 0.21
CA SER A 102 -10.62 -15.16 0.22
C SER A 102 -12.05 -15.73 0.23
N ASN A 103 -12.31 -16.77 -0.58
CA ASN A 103 -13.62 -17.41 -0.72
C ASN A 103 -13.92 -18.51 0.31
N ASN A 104 -12.95 -18.82 1.16
CA ASN A 104 -13.06 -19.93 2.09
C ASN A 104 -13.64 -19.42 3.42
N ALA A 105 -14.80 -19.93 3.84
CA ALA A 105 -15.43 -19.53 5.11
C ALA A 105 -14.51 -19.76 6.32
N TYR A 106 -13.56 -20.70 6.22
CA TYR A 106 -12.54 -20.95 7.22
C TYR A 106 -11.40 -19.92 7.23
N ILE A 107 -11.10 -19.28 6.09
CA ILE A 107 -10.13 -18.17 6.02
C ILE A 107 -10.83 -16.83 6.36
N ARG A 108 -12.14 -16.71 6.10
CA ARG A 108 -12.96 -15.58 6.54
C ARG A 108 -13.11 -15.50 8.06
N SER A 109 -13.02 -16.62 8.78
CA SER A 109 -12.94 -16.63 10.25
C SER A 109 -11.54 -16.25 10.77
N TRP A 110 -10.50 -16.38 9.95
CA TRP A 110 -9.17 -15.81 10.22
C TRP A 110 -9.13 -14.30 10.00
N SER A 111 -10.07 -13.74 9.23
CA SER A 111 -10.41 -12.31 9.19
C SER A 111 -11.22 -11.86 10.41
N SER A 112 -11.12 -12.59 11.53
CA SER A 112 -11.53 -12.08 12.83
C SER A 112 -10.88 -10.72 13.03
N LEU A 113 -11.68 -9.74 13.41
CA LEU A 113 -11.25 -8.36 13.70
C LEU A 113 -10.08 -8.36 14.71
N TYR A 114 -9.98 -9.40 15.54
CA TYR A 114 -8.87 -9.66 16.45
C TYR A 114 -7.57 -10.07 15.74
N LEU A 115 -7.63 -11.00 14.78
CA LEU A 115 -6.46 -11.44 13.99
C LEU A 115 -6.00 -10.35 13.03
N ALA A 116 -6.92 -9.60 12.42
CA ALA A 116 -6.59 -8.44 11.60
C ALA A 116 -5.88 -7.34 12.42
N LYS A 117 -6.36 -7.04 13.64
CA LYS A 117 -5.66 -6.14 14.56
C LYS A 117 -4.27 -6.68 14.92
N ARG A 118 -4.16 -7.98 15.18
CA ARG A 118 -2.88 -8.62 15.54
C ARG A 118 -1.88 -8.61 14.39
N THR A 119 -2.30 -8.88 13.16
CA THR A 119 -1.44 -8.81 11.98
C THR A 119 -1.01 -7.38 11.70
N ILE A 120 -1.92 -6.40 11.79
CA ILE A 120 -1.58 -4.98 11.70
C ILE A 120 -0.51 -4.61 12.73
N VAL A 121 -0.69 -4.97 14.00
CA VAL A 121 0.29 -4.67 15.07
C VAL A 121 1.63 -5.36 14.79
N ILE A 122 1.65 -6.63 14.39
CA ILE A 122 2.88 -7.34 14.04
C ILE A 122 3.58 -6.67 12.86
N THR A 123 2.84 -6.28 11.82
CA THR A 123 3.39 -5.58 10.67
C THR A 123 3.95 -4.22 11.06
N ILE A 124 3.27 -3.43 11.92
CA ILE A 124 3.81 -2.17 12.46
C ILE A 124 5.14 -2.45 13.17
N ILE A 125 5.16 -3.44 14.06
CA ILE A 125 6.36 -3.79 14.84
C ILE A 125 7.51 -4.18 13.92
N ILE A 126 7.27 -5.06 12.93
CA ILE A 126 8.31 -5.48 11.97
C ILE A 126 8.77 -4.30 11.11
N CYS A 127 7.85 -3.46 10.64
CA CYS A 127 8.18 -2.31 9.81
C CYS A 127 8.89 -1.21 10.58
N PHE A 128 8.71 -1.10 11.89
CA PHE A 128 9.49 -0.21 12.73
C PHE A 128 10.85 -0.82 13.06
N ILE A 129 10.88 -2.06 13.56
CA ILE A 129 12.12 -2.72 14.02
C ILE A 129 13.13 -2.89 12.88
N CYS A 130 12.68 -3.32 11.70
CA CYS A 130 13.59 -3.67 10.60
C CYS A 130 14.43 -2.48 10.09
N PRO A 131 13.86 -1.31 9.77
CA PRO A 131 14.66 -0.14 9.38
C PRO A 131 15.36 0.52 10.58
N TYR A 132 14.73 0.61 11.77
CA TYR A 132 15.38 1.22 12.93
C TYR A 132 16.57 0.42 13.43
N SER A 133 16.56 -0.91 13.26
CA SER A 133 17.72 -1.73 13.60
C SER A 133 18.99 -1.26 12.88
N GLN A 134 18.86 -0.75 11.65
CA GLN A 134 20.01 -0.25 10.87
C GLN A 134 20.56 1.05 11.42
N VAL A 135 19.72 1.90 12.03
CA VAL A 135 20.15 3.16 12.63
C VAL A 135 21.18 2.91 13.74
N PHE A 136 21.02 1.81 14.49
CA PHE A 136 21.94 1.45 15.57
C PHE A 136 23.32 0.96 15.08
N TYR A 137 23.41 0.38 13.88
CA TYR A 137 24.67 -0.17 13.35
C TYR A 137 25.39 0.78 12.39
N CYS A 138 24.65 1.65 11.69
CA CYS A 138 25.19 2.45 10.59
C CYS A 138 25.51 3.91 10.94
N TYR A 139 25.12 4.37 12.13
CA TYR A 139 25.40 5.73 12.57
C TYR A 139 26.30 5.70 13.79
N THR A 140 27.36 6.50 13.76
CA THR A 140 28.14 6.81 14.95
C THR A 140 28.14 8.31 15.18
N ILE A 141 28.22 8.68 16.44
CA ILE A 141 28.37 10.07 16.84
C ILE A 141 29.82 10.47 16.62
N SER A 142 30.05 11.41 15.69
CA SER A 142 31.38 12.03 15.53
C SER A 142 31.68 12.95 16.71
N ARG A 143 32.96 13.27 16.95
CA ARG A 143 33.41 14.12 18.07
C ARG A 143 32.77 15.51 18.10
N GLU A 144 32.23 15.97 16.98
CA GLU A 144 31.54 17.26 16.85
C GLU A 144 30.03 17.18 17.17
N ASN A 145 29.55 16.07 17.74
CA ASN A 145 28.12 15.77 17.93
C ASN A 145 27.32 15.73 16.60
N ILE A 146 28.01 15.54 15.48
CA ILE A 146 27.38 15.36 14.18
C ILE A 146 27.19 13.87 13.95
N CYS A 147 25.94 13.47 13.66
CA CYS A 147 25.62 12.10 13.24
C CYS A 147 26.10 11.90 11.81
N THR A 148 27.22 11.22 11.65
CA THR A 148 27.77 10.88 10.33
C THR A 148 27.64 9.38 10.09
N GLN A 149 27.27 9.01 8.86
CA GLN A 149 27.27 7.62 8.42
C GLN A 149 28.71 7.08 8.45
N THR A 150 28.94 5.97 9.14
CA THR A 150 30.30 5.44 9.34
C THR A 150 30.90 4.84 8.09
N ASN A 151 30.10 4.14 7.29
CA ASN A 151 30.59 3.30 6.22
C ASN A 151 29.79 3.51 4.92
N GLN A 152 30.51 3.55 3.79
CA GLN A 152 29.90 3.61 2.47
C GLN A 152 29.06 2.35 2.18
N THR A 153 29.42 1.20 2.76
CA THR A 153 28.64 -0.05 2.68
C THR A 153 27.27 0.08 3.34
N CYS A 154 27.19 0.79 4.47
CA CYS A 154 25.91 1.05 5.15
C CYS A 154 24.95 1.86 4.28
N LYS A 155 25.48 2.82 3.50
CA LYS A 155 24.67 3.59 2.55
C LYS A 155 24.08 2.69 1.46
N VAL A 156 24.92 1.84 0.84
CA VAL A 156 24.47 0.90 -0.21
C VAL A 156 23.44 -0.09 0.34
N VAL A 157 23.66 -0.64 1.54
CA VAL A 157 22.71 -1.57 2.17
C VAL A 157 21.38 -0.89 2.49
N ASN A 158 21.41 0.32 3.07
CA ASN A 158 20.20 1.09 3.34
C ASN A 158 19.43 1.40 2.05
N ASP A 159 20.13 1.80 0.98
CA ASP A 159 19.50 2.09 -0.31
C ASP A 159 18.89 0.82 -0.93
N ILE A 160 19.58 -0.33 -0.87
CA ILE A 160 19.04 -1.61 -1.34
C ILE A 160 17.79 -2.00 -0.56
N ILE A 161 17.82 -1.89 0.77
CA ILE A 161 16.68 -2.26 1.61
C ILE A 161 15.51 -1.30 1.38
N LEU A 162 15.79 0.00 1.21
CA LEU A 162 14.78 1.00 0.87
C LEU A 162 14.14 0.72 -0.49
N ILE A 163 14.93 0.32 -1.50
CA ILE A 163 14.42 -0.08 -2.82
C ILE A 163 13.60 -1.37 -2.70
N LEU A 164 14.11 -2.39 -2.02
CA LEU A 164 13.45 -3.69 -1.92
C LEU A 164 12.13 -3.59 -1.15
N CYS A 165 12.12 -2.90 -0.01
CA CYS A 165 10.95 -2.77 0.86
C CYS A 165 9.91 -1.77 0.35
N ASN A 166 10.31 -0.70 -0.36
CA ASN A 166 9.35 0.29 -0.86
C ASN A 166 8.92 0.07 -2.31
N PHE A 167 9.82 -0.39 -3.18
CA PHE A 167 9.55 -0.54 -4.61
C PHE A 167 9.43 -2.00 -5.06
N GLY A 168 10.15 -2.92 -4.43
CA GLY A 168 10.10 -4.34 -4.83
C GLY A 168 8.87 -5.04 -4.28
N LEU A 169 8.80 -5.14 -2.95
CA LEU A 169 7.79 -5.93 -2.25
C LEU A 169 6.36 -5.45 -2.46
N PRO A 170 6.03 -4.15 -2.28
CA PRO A 170 4.63 -3.71 -2.35
C PRO A 170 3.99 -3.92 -3.73
N PRO A 171 4.62 -3.57 -4.87
CA PRO A 171 4.04 -3.82 -6.19
C PRO A 171 3.90 -5.30 -6.53
N ILE A 172 4.90 -6.13 -6.19
CA ILE A 172 4.82 -7.58 -6.41
C ILE A 172 3.65 -8.17 -5.63
N LEU A 173 3.50 -7.76 -4.37
CA LEU A 173 2.37 -8.18 -3.55
C LEU A 173 1.04 -7.67 -4.12
N MET A 174 0.94 -6.39 -4.50
CA MET A 174 -0.28 -5.84 -5.10
C MET A 174 -0.69 -6.60 -6.36
N VAL A 175 0.23 -6.79 -7.32
CA VAL A 175 -0.06 -7.52 -8.57
C VAL A 175 -0.52 -8.95 -8.27
N THR A 176 0.13 -9.63 -7.33
CA THR A 176 -0.26 -10.99 -6.93
C THR A 176 -1.66 -11.00 -6.31
N ILE A 177 -1.96 -10.05 -5.43
CA ILE A 177 -3.26 -9.92 -4.76
C ILE A 177 -4.36 -9.57 -5.77
N ASP A 178 -4.09 -8.66 -6.71
CA ASP A 178 -5.05 -8.23 -7.71
C ASP A 178 -5.42 -9.39 -8.65
N ILE A 179 -4.42 -10.17 -9.11
CA ILE A 179 -4.67 -11.38 -9.91
C ILE A 179 -5.53 -12.39 -9.13
N LEU A 180 -5.23 -12.61 -7.85
CA LEU A 180 -6.01 -13.52 -6.99
C LEU A 180 -7.44 -13.00 -6.79
N THR A 181 -7.61 -11.70 -6.62
CA THR A 181 -8.91 -11.05 -6.45
C THR A 181 -9.76 -11.18 -7.70
N ILE A 182 -9.20 -10.91 -8.88
CA ILE A 182 -9.88 -11.07 -10.17
C ILE A 182 -10.32 -12.53 -10.37
N ARG A 183 -9.43 -13.49 -10.10
CA ARG A 183 -9.77 -14.92 -10.20
C ARG A 183 -10.88 -15.30 -9.23
N ASN A 184 -10.89 -14.76 -8.02
CA ASN A 184 -11.94 -15.06 -7.06
C ASN A 184 -13.29 -14.44 -7.44
N VAL A 185 -13.28 -13.21 -7.95
CA VAL A 185 -14.50 -12.56 -8.46
C VAL A 185 -15.08 -13.35 -9.63
N GLN A 186 -14.25 -13.81 -10.57
CA GLN A 186 -14.69 -14.64 -11.68
C GLN A 186 -15.31 -15.97 -11.20
N TYR A 187 -14.70 -16.62 -10.21
CA TYR A 187 -15.24 -17.85 -9.63
C TYR A 187 -16.58 -17.62 -8.90
N LEU A 188 -16.71 -16.50 -8.17
CA LEU A 188 -17.95 -16.12 -7.52
C LEU A 188 -19.07 -15.83 -8.53
N ASP A 189 -18.78 -15.09 -9.60
CA ASP A 189 -19.76 -14.77 -10.64
C ASP A 189 -20.30 -16.04 -11.32
N GLN A 190 -19.44 -17.01 -11.59
CA GLN A 190 -19.86 -18.32 -12.10
C GLN A 190 -20.83 -19.03 -11.15
N ASN A 191 -20.55 -19.05 -9.85
CA ASN A 191 -21.44 -19.67 -8.86
C ASN A 191 -22.76 -18.90 -8.68
N PHE A 192 -22.73 -17.57 -8.70
CA PHE A 192 -23.94 -16.75 -8.65
C PHE A 192 -24.81 -16.93 -9.89
N SER A 193 -24.21 -17.07 -11.08
CA SER A 193 -24.96 -17.33 -12.31
C SER A 193 -25.77 -18.63 -12.23
N ASN A 194 -25.21 -19.67 -11.61
CA ASN A 194 -25.89 -20.95 -11.37
C ASN A 194 -27.02 -20.82 -10.34
N CYS A 195 -26.80 -20.06 -9.25
CA CYS A 195 -27.83 -19.81 -8.24
C CYS A 195 -28.99 -18.97 -8.80
N ARG A 196 -28.68 -17.91 -9.57
CA ARG A 196 -29.66 -17.04 -10.23
C ARG A 196 -30.51 -17.83 -11.23
N ARG A 197 -29.91 -18.75 -12.00
CA ARG A 197 -30.64 -19.70 -12.86
C ARG A 197 -31.57 -20.60 -12.04
N ARG A 198 -31.14 -21.06 -10.86
CA ARG A 198 -31.95 -21.90 -9.97
C ARG A 198 -33.13 -21.13 -9.36
N HIS A 199 -32.92 -19.87 -8.96
CA HIS A 199 -33.98 -19.01 -8.42
C HIS A 199 -35.02 -18.68 -9.49
N ARG A 200 -34.56 -18.26 -10.69
CA ARG A 200 -35.44 -17.97 -11.83
C ARG A 200 -36.34 -19.15 -12.22
N ARG A 201 -35.86 -20.39 -12.07
CA ARG A 201 -36.69 -21.60 -12.31
C ARG A 201 -37.81 -21.76 -11.27
N ARG A 202 -37.56 -21.42 -10.00
CA ARG A 202 -38.60 -21.48 -8.95
C ARG A 202 -39.65 -20.39 -9.13
N ASP A 203 -39.21 -19.18 -9.49
CA ASP A 203 -40.14 -18.05 -9.71
C ASP A 203 -41.09 -18.35 -10.89
N ILE A 204 -40.59 -18.98 -11.96
CA ILE A 204 -41.42 -19.43 -13.08
C ILE A 204 -42.40 -20.55 -12.65
N GLN A 205 -42.00 -21.45 -11.76
CA GLN A 205 -42.90 -22.49 -11.24
C GLN A 205 -44.03 -21.90 -10.38
N LEU A 206 -43.72 -20.89 -9.55
CA LEU A 206 -44.70 -20.16 -8.75
C LEU A 206 -45.72 -19.40 -9.61
N ILE A 207 -45.26 -18.75 -10.69
CA ILE A 207 -46.16 -18.07 -11.64
C ILE A 207 -47.09 -19.07 -12.35
N ARG A 208 -46.60 -20.26 -12.72
CA ARG A 208 -47.43 -21.31 -13.32
C ARG A 208 -48.49 -21.85 -12.36
N LEU A 209 -48.21 -21.90 -11.06
CA LEU A 209 -49.16 -22.30 -10.03
C LEU A 209 -50.28 -21.26 -9.85
N LEU A 210 -49.94 -19.96 -9.91
CA LEU A 210 -50.92 -18.87 -9.78
C LEU A 210 -51.88 -18.77 -10.98
N PHE A 211 -51.48 -19.23 -12.17
CA PHE A 211 -52.34 -19.20 -13.37
C PHE A 211 -53.33 -20.37 -13.50
N ILE A 212 -53.28 -21.33 -12.57
CA ILE A 212 -54.17 -22.51 -12.58
C ILE A 212 -55.42 -22.29 -11.69
N GLN A 213 -55.44 -21.23 -10.88
CA GLN A 213 -56.61 -20.81 -10.10
C GLN A 213 -57.46 -19.80 -10.86
#